data_AF-A0A2U9IT86-F1
#
_entry.id   AF-A0A2U9IT86-F1
#
_cell.length_a   1.000
_cell.length_b   1.000
_cell.length_c   1.000
_cell.angle_alpha   90.00
_cell.angle_beta   90.00
_cell.angle_gamma   90.00
#
_symmetry.space_group_name_H-M   'P 1'
#
loop_
_entity.id
_entity.type
_entity.pdbx_description
1 polymer ?
#
loop_
_entity_poly.entity_id
_entity_poly.type
_entity_poly.pdbx_seq_one_letter_code
_entity_poly.pdbx_strand_id
1 'polypeptide(L)'
;MLRPLIAIDLNSRVGKASISRLISRVLKVFGIADVIFIMDDNSIVEFNESKVFPISDSDSVTSLVENLKKLSEKRDALDLESVLKLKRELRRSILIVVSDREVRSEREMIFRFNGKKITKVSLGIQNVSQH
;
A
#
# COMPACT_ATOMS: atom_id res chain seq x y z
N MET A 1 -13.73 -8.61 12.95
CA MET A 1 -12.84 -9.21 11.94
C MET A 1 -11.91 -8.11 11.41
N LEU A 2 -10.59 -8.31 11.44
CA LEU A 2 -9.64 -7.32 10.94
C LEU A 2 -9.65 -7.33 9.41
N ARG A 3 -9.88 -6.18 8.78
CA ARG A 3 -9.76 -6.01 7.32
C ARG A 3 -8.55 -5.11 7.05
N PRO A 4 -7.43 -5.65 6.55
CA PRO A 4 -6.28 -4.83 6.22
C PRO A 4 -6.56 -3.97 4.97
N LEU A 5 -5.99 -2.78 4.97
CA LEU A 5 -5.85 -1.95 3.77
C LEU A 5 -4.49 -2.23 3.15
N ILE A 6 -4.46 -2.59 1.87
CA ILE A 6 -3.24 -2.85 1.11
C ILE A 6 -3.09 -1.71 0.11
N ALA A 7 -2.04 -0.91 0.26
CA ALA A 7 -1.75 0.16 -0.67
C ALA A 7 -0.63 -0.29 -1.62
N ILE A 8 -0.96 -0.42 -2.90
CA ILE A 8 -0.02 -0.89 -3.92
C ILE A 8 0.54 0.32 -4.65
N ASP A 9 1.84 0.55 -4.48
CA ASP A 9 2.57 1.58 -5.21
C ASP A 9 2.79 1.12 -6.67
N LEU A 10 2.21 1.84 -7.62
CA LEU A 10 2.33 1.53 -9.04
C LEU A 10 3.73 1.82 -9.58
N ASN A 11 4.47 2.75 -8.98
CA ASN A 11 5.86 3.04 -9.34
C ASN A 11 6.87 2.04 -8.74
N SER A 12 6.40 1.12 -7.90
CA SER A 12 7.23 0.08 -7.29
C SER A 12 7.74 -0.93 -8.31
N ARG A 13 8.99 -1.38 -8.13
CA ARG A 13 9.58 -2.48 -8.91
C ARG A 13 9.20 -3.86 -8.39
N VAL A 14 8.35 -3.95 -7.37
CA VAL A 14 7.85 -5.24 -6.87
C VAL A 14 7.09 -5.96 -7.98
N GLY A 15 7.56 -7.18 -8.29
CA GLY A 15 7.05 -7.99 -9.39
C GLY A 15 5.72 -8.68 -9.07
N LYS A 16 4.95 -8.97 -10.13
CA LYS A 16 3.64 -9.62 -10.09
C LYS A 16 3.58 -10.86 -9.20
N ALA A 17 4.54 -11.77 -9.33
CA ALA A 17 4.58 -13.00 -8.54
C ALA A 17 4.72 -12.72 -7.02
N SER A 18 5.47 -11.69 -6.64
CA SER A 18 5.59 -11.29 -5.23
C SER A 18 4.32 -10.63 -4.71
N ILE A 19 3.64 -9.82 -5.52
CA ILE A 19 2.34 -9.22 -5.18
C ILE A 19 1.30 -10.32 -5.00
N SER A 20 1.14 -11.21 -5.98
CA SER A 20 0.21 -12.34 -5.91
C SER A 20 0.42 -13.14 -4.63
N ARG A 21 1.66 -13.55 -4.33
CA ARG A 21 2.00 -14.29 -3.12
C ARG A 21 1.64 -13.54 -1.83
N LEU A 22 1.86 -12.22 -1.78
CA LEU A 22 1.46 -11.42 -0.62
C LEU A 22 -0.07 -11.44 -0.47
N ILE A 23 -0.81 -11.15 -1.54
CA ILE A 23 -2.27 -11.10 -1.52
C ILE A 23 -2.85 -12.43 -1.06
N SER A 24 -2.41 -13.56 -1.64
CA SER A 24 -2.89 -14.89 -1.23
C SER A 24 -2.62 -15.16 0.25
N ARG A 25 -1.46 -14.74 0.79
CA ARG A 25 -1.14 -14.87 2.22
C ARG A 25 -2.03 -14.00 3.10
N VAL A 26 -2.28 -12.75 2.71
CA VAL A 26 -3.16 -11.85 3.45
C VAL A 26 -4.58 -12.41 3.46
N LEU A 27 -5.12 -12.83 2.31
CA LEU A 27 -6.45 -13.42 2.22
C LEU A 27 -6.56 -14.73 3.00
N LYS A 28 -5.52 -15.57 3.03
CA LYS A 28 -5.50 -16.78 3.86
C LYS A 28 -5.62 -16.48 5.36
N VAL A 29 -5.04 -15.37 5.83
CA VAL A 29 -5.03 -14.99 7.26
C VAL A 29 -6.30 -14.22 7.64
N PHE A 30 -6.73 -13.27 6.81
CA PHE A 30 -7.78 -12.33 7.15
C PHE A 30 -9.13 -12.62 6.46
N GLY A 31 -9.17 -13.51 5.45
CA GLY A 31 -10.35 -13.83 4.64
C GLY A 31 -10.76 -12.74 3.65
N ILE A 32 -10.50 -11.47 3.97
CA ILE A 32 -10.85 -10.29 3.16
C ILE A 32 -9.79 -9.21 3.31
N ALA A 33 -9.60 -8.40 2.26
CA ALA A 33 -8.78 -7.19 2.30
C ALA A 33 -9.34 -6.12 1.36
N ASP A 34 -8.93 -4.88 1.60
CA ASP A 34 -9.12 -3.76 0.67
C ASP A 34 -7.81 -3.43 -0.02
N VAL A 35 -7.86 -3.14 -1.31
CA VAL A 35 -6.73 -2.62 -2.09
C VAL A 35 -7.01 -1.19 -2.52
N ILE A 36 -5.97 -0.37 -2.47
CA ILE A 36 -5.89 0.92 -3.14
C ILE A 36 -4.62 0.93 -4.00
N PHE A 37 -4.61 1.73 -5.05
CA PHE A 37 -3.45 1.91 -5.91
C PHE A 37 -2.92 3.32 -5.76
N ILE A 38 -1.62 3.45 -5.49
CA ILE A 38 -0.95 4.74 -5.37
C ILE A 38 -0.21 5.00 -6.67
N MET A 39 -0.55 6.10 -7.35
CA MET A 39 0.04 6.47 -8.63
C MET A 39 1.20 7.45 -8.47
N ASP A 40 1.11 8.38 -7.51
CA ASP A 40 2.13 9.36 -7.17
C ASP A 40 2.04 9.78 -5.69
N ASP A 41 2.79 10.81 -5.30
CA ASP A 41 2.67 11.44 -3.98
C ASP A 41 1.29 12.09 -3.81
N ASN A 42 0.52 11.59 -2.85
CA ASN A 42 -0.83 12.01 -2.53
C ASN A 42 -1.94 11.68 -3.56
N SER A 43 -1.64 11.04 -4.70
CA SER A 43 -2.67 10.51 -5.60
C SER A 43 -2.94 9.01 -5.40
N ILE A 44 -4.20 8.73 -5.06
CA ILE A 44 -4.78 7.39 -5.08
C ILE A 44 -5.61 7.28 -6.35
N VAL A 45 -5.41 6.21 -7.12
CA VAL A 45 -6.19 5.97 -8.34
C VAL A 45 -7.67 5.83 -8.01
N GLU A 46 -8.49 6.51 -8.79
CA GLU A 46 -9.95 6.51 -8.68
C GLU A 46 -10.57 5.95 -9.96
N PHE A 47 -11.44 4.95 -9.83
CA PHE A 47 -12.24 4.41 -10.93
C PHE A 47 -13.70 4.45 -10.56
N ASN A 48 -14.52 5.09 -11.41
CA ASN A 48 -15.96 5.25 -11.19
C ASN A 48 -16.29 5.73 -9.76
N GLU A 49 -15.62 6.82 -9.33
CA GLU A 49 -15.76 7.41 -8.00
C GLU A 49 -15.27 6.54 -6.83
N SER A 50 -14.73 5.34 -7.11
CA SER A 50 -14.18 4.45 -6.10
C SER A 50 -12.66 4.46 -6.09
N LYS A 51 -12.10 4.65 -4.89
CA LYS A 51 -10.66 4.54 -4.62
C LYS A 51 -10.28 3.19 -4.00
N VAL A 52 -11.28 2.46 -3.49
CA VAL A 52 -11.10 1.29 -2.62
C VAL A 52 -11.73 0.08 -3.28
N PHE A 53 -10.91 -0.94 -3.49
CA PHE A 53 -11.31 -2.16 -4.18
C PHE A 53 -11.30 -3.32 -3.18
N PRO A 54 -12.46 -3.83 -2.77
CA PRO A 54 -12.55 -5.11 -2.06
C PRO A 54 -11.96 -6.22 -2.92
N ILE A 55 -11.14 -7.09 -2.33
CA ILE A 55 -10.51 -8.19 -3.07
C ILE A 55 -10.79 -9.55 -2.44
N SER A 56 -10.99 -10.54 -3.31
CA SER A 56 -11.22 -11.94 -2.94
C SER A 56 -10.19 -12.91 -3.54
N ASP A 57 -9.38 -12.46 -4.51
CA ASP A 57 -8.36 -13.28 -5.15
C ASP A 57 -7.12 -12.46 -5.54
N SER A 58 -5.99 -13.13 -5.74
CA SER A 58 -4.73 -12.49 -6.11
C SER A 58 -4.63 -12.11 -7.58
N ASP A 59 -5.35 -12.81 -8.45
CA ASP A 59 -5.16 -12.72 -9.89
C ASP A 59 -5.79 -11.43 -10.42
N SER A 60 -7.00 -11.12 -9.97
CA SER A 60 -7.69 -9.84 -10.18
C SER A 60 -6.81 -8.66 -9.78
N VAL A 61 -6.17 -8.72 -8.61
CA VAL A 61 -5.28 -7.66 -8.14
C VAL A 61 -4.09 -7.50 -9.06
N THR A 62 -3.41 -8.58 -9.41
CA THR A 62 -2.21 -8.48 -10.26
C THR A 62 -2.51 -8.03 -11.69
N SER A 63 -3.67 -8.41 -12.24
CA SER A 63 -4.15 -7.92 -13.53
C SER A 63 -4.38 -6.40 -13.50
N LEU A 64 -5.02 -5.89 -12.45
CA LEU A 64 -5.18 -4.44 -12.24
C LEU A 64 -3.82 -3.76 -12.12
N VAL A 65 -2.90 -4.28 -11.32
CA VAL A 65 -1.55 -3.71 -11.20
C VAL A 65 -0.86 -3.60 -12.57
N GLU A 66 -0.88 -4.65 -13.39
CA GLU A 66 -0.26 -4.62 -14.72
C GLU A 66 -0.88 -3.57 -15.66
N ASN A 67 -2.19 -3.41 -15.60
CA ASN A 67 -2.89 -2.40 -16.40
C ASN A 67 -2.57 -0.98 -15.93
N LEU A 68 -2.56 -0.75 -14.61
CA LEU A 68 -2.35 0.57 -14.03
C LEU A 68 -0.90 1.02 -14.03
N LYS A 69 0.06 0.10 -13.95
CA LYS A 69 1.49 0.43 -14.09
C LYS A 69 1.85 1.07 -15.42
N LYS A 70 1.06 0.85 -16.47
CA LYS A 70 1.24 1.50 -17.78
C LYS A 70 0.93 3.00 -17.74
N LEU A 71 0.23 3.47 -16.71
CA LEU A 71 -0.25 4.84 -16.57
C LEU A 71 0.58 5.68 -15.59
N SER A 72 1.52 5.08 -14.83
CA SER A 72 2.24 5.84 -13.79
C SER A 72 3.49 6.55 -14.33
N GLU A 73 3.69 7.79 -13.88
CA GLU A 73 4.90 8.58 -14.13
C GLU A 73 5.90 8.40 -12.98
N LYS A 74 7.21 8.30 -13.29
CA LYS A 74 8.26 8.05 -12.30
C LYS A 74 8.54 9.27 -11.42
N ARG A 75 8.51 9.10 -10.10
CA ARG A 75 9.02 10.06 -9.10
C ARG A 75 9.66 9.36 -7.88
N ASP A 76 10.52 10.09 -7.17
CA ASP A 76 11.54 9.54 -6.27
C ASP A 76 11.05 9.15 -4.87
N ALA A 77 10.05 9.83 -4.31
CA ALA A 77 9.52 9.56 -2.96
C ALA A 77 8.07 9.05 -2.99
N LEU A 78 7.61 8.43 -1.90
CA LEU A 78 6.22 8.01 -1.70
C LEU A 78 5.66 8.72 -0.46
N ASP A 79 4.82 9.72 -0.66
CA ASP A 79 4.00 10.34 0.37
C ASP A 79 2.72 9.51 0.62
N LEU A 80 2.45 9.24 1.89
CA LEU A 80 1.32 8.42 2.34
C LEU A 80 0.20 9.23 2.98
N GLU A 81 0.25 10.56 3.05
CA GLU A 81 -0.74 11.35 3.78
C GLU A 81 -2.18 11.04 3.31
N SER A 82 -2.43 11.06 2.00
CA SER A 82 -3.72 10.66 1.41
C SER A 82 -4.15 9.24 1.78
N VAL A 83 -3.19 8.30 1.85
CA VAL A 83 -3.46 6.89 2.21
C VAL A 83 -3.83 6.76 3.69
N LEU A 84 -3.15 7.50 4.56
CA LEU A 84 -3.43 7.50 6.00
C LEU A 84 -4.78 8.14 6.30
N LYS A 85 -5.11 9.23 5.62
CA LYS A 85 -6.43 9.84 5.69
C LYS A 85 -7.53 8.84 5.32
N LEU A 86 -7.40 8.20 4.16
CA LEU A 86 -8.36 7.19 3.69
C LEU A 86 -8.46 5.99 4.64
N LYS A 87 -7.33 5.50 5.16
CA LYS A 87 -7.30 4.43 6.16
C LYS A 87 -8.13 4.78 7.42
N ARG A 88 -8.00 6.02 7.92
CA ARG A 88 -8.77 6.51 9.08
C ARG A 88 -10.26 6.62 8.76
N GLU A 89 -10.61 7.14 7.60
CA GLU A 89 -12.01 7.24 7.12
C GLU A 89 -12.67 5.85 7.02
N LEU A 90 -11.94 4.86 6.50
CA LEU A 90 -12.39 3.47 6.41
C LEU A 90 -12.32 2.70 7.75
N ARG A 91 -11.83 3.34 8.82
CA ARG A 91 -11.59 2.74 10.14
C ARG A 91 -10.76 1.45 10.08
N ARG A 92 -9.72 1.44 9.24
CA ARG A 92 -8.80 0.30 9.07
C ARG A 92 -7.64 0.41 10.05
N SER A 93 -7.37 -0.65 10.79
CA SER A 93 -6.30 -0.67 11.81
C SER A 93 -4.92 -1.00 11.23
N ILE A 94 -4.86 -1.80 10.16
CA ILE A 94 -3.63 -2.28 9.55
C ILE A 94 -3.50 -1.71 8.14
N LEU A 95 -2.34 -1.12 7.83
CA LEU A 95 -1.94 -0.76 6.48
C LEU A 95 -0.72 -1.57 6.05
N ILE A 96 -0.81 -2.21 4.88
CA ILE A 96 0.29 -2.90 4.23
C ILE A 96 0.63 -2.13 2.94
N VAL A 97 1.80 -1.51 2.89
CA VAL A 97 2.29 -0.77 1.72
C VAL A 97 3.19 -1.68 0.90
N VAL A 98 2.82 -1.91 -0.36
CA VAL A 98 3.60 -2.72 -1.31
C VAL A 98 4.48 -1.79 -2.14
N SER A 99 5.71 -1.56 -1.68
CA SER A 99 6.66 -0.68 -2.35
C SER A 99 8.11 -1.06 -2.01
N ASP A 100 9.01 -0.96 -2.99
CA ASP A 100 10.46 -0.99 -2.78
C ASP A 100 11.06 0.40 -2.47
N ARG A 101 10.25 1.47 -2.54
CA ARG A 101 10.63 2.83 -2.13
C ARG A 101 10.65 2.98 -0.61
N GLU A 102 11.37 3.97 -0.12
CA GLU A 102 11.36 4.32 1.29
C GLU A 102 9.97 4.84 1.68
N VAL A 103 9.50 4.42 2.84
CA VAL A 103 8.21 4.84 3.39
C VAL A 103 8.49 5.49 4.73
N ARG A 104 8.16 6.77 4.85
CA ARG A 104 8.24 7.51 6.11
C ARG A 104 6.84 7.70 6.65
N SER A 105 6.64 7.38 7.92
CA SER A 105 5.39 7.68 8.60
C SER A 105 5.62 7.73 10.09
N GLU A 106 4.94 8.69 10.71
CA GLU A 106 4.93 8.83 12.15
C GLU A 106 3.58 8.35 12.69
N ARG A 107 3.63 7.48 13.70
CA ARG A 107 2.52 7.18 14.64
C ARG A 107 1.48 6.13 14.24
N GLU A 108 1.54 5.51 13.05
CA GLU A 108 0.57 4.47 12.66
C GLU A 108 1.16 3.05 12.48
N MET A 109 0.31 2.04 12.65
CA MET A 109 0.68 0.63 12.42
C MET A 109 0.74 0.33 10.92
N ILE A 110 1.92 0.57 10.35
CA ILE A 110 2.19 0.41 8.92
C ILE A 110 3.24 -0.67 8.72
N PHE A 111 2.97 -1.54 7.76
CA PHE A 111 3.89 -2.57 7.32
C PHE A 111 4.28 -2.30 5.86
N ARG A 112 5.58 -2.32 5.56
CA ARG A 112 6.08 -2.23 4.19
C ARG A 112 6.44 -3.62 3.68
N PHE A 113 5.95 -3.99 2.51
CA PHE A 113 6.41 -5.16 1.77
C PHE A 113 7.21 -4.73 0.54
N ASN A 114 8.50 -5.03 0.52
CA ASN A 114 9.42 -4.64 -0.56
C ASN A 114 9.59 -5.70 -1.66
N GLY A 115 8.65 -6.65 -1.76
CA GLY A 115 8.73 -7.78 -2.69
C GLY A 115 9.46 -9.00 -2.15
N LYS A 116 10.18 -8.88 -1.04
CA LYS A 116 10.89 -10.00 -0.39
C LYS A 116 10.38 -10.25 1.04
N LYS A 117 10.29 -9.21 1.86
CA LYS A 117 9.90 -9.31 3.27
C LYS A 117 8.95 -8.20 3.69
N ILE A 118 8.18 -8.46 4.75
CA ILE A 118 7.37 -7.46 5.44
C ILE A 118 8.20 -6.87 6.58
N THR A 119 8.28 -5.55 6.67
CA THR A 119 8.93 -4.82 7.76
C THR A 119 7.95 -3.82 8.36
N LYS A 120 7.86 -3.74 9.69
CA LYS A 120 7.14 -2.65 10.34
C LYS A 120 7.85 -1.34 10.01
N VAL A 121 7.11 -0.34 9.56
CA VAL A 121 7.64 1.03 9.41
C VAL A 121 7.77 1.62 10.80
N SER A 122 9.00 1.90 11.21
CA SER A 122 9.32 2.54 12.49
C SER A 122 9.49 4.04 12.30
N LEU A 123 9.20 4.81 13.36
CA LEU A 123 9.44 6.25 13.41
C LEU A 123 10.89 6.55 13.01
N GLY A 124 11.07 7.44 12.03
CA GLY A 124 12.34 8.14 11.89
C GLY A 124 12.48 9.02 13.12
N ILE A 125 13.41 8.71 14.02
CA ILE A 125 13.77 9.62 15.10
C ILE A 125 14.42 10.82 14.43
N GLN A 126 13.68 11.92 14.24
CA GLN A 126 14.33 13.20 14.02
C GLN A 126 14.98 13.56 15.35
N ASN A 127 16.31 13.52 15.38
CA ASN A 127 17.07 14.14 16.46
C ASN A 127 16.75 15.63 16.43
N VAL A 128 15.79 16.06 17.25
CA VAL A 128 15.59 17.47 17.53
C VAL A 128 16.76 17.88 18.40
N SER A 129 17.81 18.40 17.76
CA SER A 129 18.87 19.13 18.46
C SER A 129 18.20 20.28 19.21
N GLN A 130 18.18 20.18 20.54
CA GLN A 130 17.72 21.25 21.41
C GLN A 130 18.69 22.43 21.26
N HIS A 131 18.14 23.60 20.93
CA HIS A 131 18.79 24.90 21.10
C HIS A 131 18.31 25.52 22.40
#